data_AF-B8LKL6-F1
#
_entry.id   AF-B8LKL6-F1
#
_cell.length_a   1.000
_cell.length_b   1.000
_cell.length_c   1.000
_cell.angle_alpha   90.00
_cell.angle_beta   90.00
_cell.angle_gamma   90.00
#
_symmetry.space_group_name_H-M   'P 1'
#
loop_
_entity.id
_entity.type
_entity.pdbx_description
1 polymer ?
#
loop_
_entity_poly.entity_id
_entity_poly.type
_entity_poly.pdbx_seq_one_letter_code
_entity_poly.pdbx_strand_id
1 'polypeptide(L)'
;MQTVGSAPSETAIHHSTIGEFWKASNAIFQNLRNAQIGYRRVKIADNFRGTVRCISLASTKAPNSIFSSSKIAGVHSSEFMMMFNDGIKHSGDFYKQVATKAGGEKDPMDPNAQYVMHDLSSSQSSNQGTVCTPVSNAEKATNIVWQECLVRREERQKLLGQKGCVIWITGLSGSGKSTLACTLSHALHSRGKLTYVLDGDNVRHGLNKNLGFSAEDRAENIRRVGEVAKLFVDAGLICIASLISPYRRDRDACRALLPAGEFVEIFMNIPLEICEERDAKGLYKLARAGKIKGFTGIDDPYEIPVNCEMVMQLINGICPTPKEMGEHVIAYLEEKGFI
;
A
#
# COMPACT_ATOMS: atom_id res chain seq x y z
N MET A 1 -24.95 -52.06 20.20
CA MET A 1 -23.71 -51.76 20.96
C MET A 1 -22.70 -51.19 19.98
N GLN A 2 -22.21 -49.98 20.27
CA GLN A 2 -21.28 -49.20 19.46
C GLN A 2 -19.91 -49.88 19.33
N THR A 3 -19.22 -49.67 18.22
CA THR A 3 -17.76 -49.63 18.17
C THR A 3 -17.32 -48.30 17.54
N VAL A 4 -16.78 -47.43 18.40
CA VAL A 4 -16.19 -46.13 18.05
C VAL A 4 -14.70 -46.37 17.79
N GLY A 5 -14.20 -45.95 16.64
CA GLY A 5 -12.77 -45.91 16.33
C GLY A 5 -12.08 -44.74 17.06
N SER A 6 -10.94 -45.02 17.69
CA SER A 6 -10.14 -44.06 18.46
C SER A 6 -9.37 -43.08 17.56
N ALA A 7 -9.41 -41.79 17.91
CA ALA A 7 -8.57 -40.75 17.34
C ALA A 7 -7.13 -40.83 17.89
N PRO A 8 -6.09 -40.45 17.12
CA PRO A 8 -4.70 -40.42 17.60
C PRO A 8 -4.48 -39.27 18.61
N SER A 9 -3.57 -39.48 19.57
CA SER A 9 -3.26 -38.52 20.63
C SER A 9 -2.53 -37.27 20.13
N GLU A 10 -2.84 -36.11 20.72
CA GLU A 10 -2.30 -34.77 20.37
C GLU A 10 -0.76 -34.68 20.44
N THR A 11 -0.11 -35.54 21.22
CA THR A 11 1.36 -35.62 21.31
C THR A 11 2.01 -36.12 20.01
N ALA A 12 1.33 -36.96 19.22
CA ALA A 12 1.85 -37.47 17.95
C ALA A 12 1.83 -36.40 16.84
N ILE A 13 0.86 -35.48 16.89
CA ILE A 13 0.70 -34.39 15.92
C ILE A 13 1.80 -33.34 16.10
N HIS A 14 2.19 -33.04 17.35
CA HIS A 14 3.27 -32.08 17.65
C HIS A 14 4.66 -32.52 17.16
N HIS A 15 4.99 -33.82 17.24
CA HIS A 15 6.29 -34.32 16.76
C HIS A 15 6.41 -34.34 15.23
N SER A 16 5.29 -34.56 14.51
CA SER A 16 5.27 -34.54 13.04
C SER A 16 5.50 -33.13 12.48
N THR A 17 4.86 -32.13 13.08
CA THR A 17 4.90 -30.72 12.63
C THR A 17 6.29 -30.09 12.82
N ILE A 18 6.99 -30.43 13.91
CA ILE A 18 8.37 -29.97 14.18
C ILE A 18 9.37 -30.63 13.21
N GLY A 19 9.15 -31.89 12.86
CA GLY A 19 9.97 -32.61 11.87
C GLY A 19 9.86 -32.03 10.46
N GLU A 20 8.66 -31.60 10.05
CA GLU A 20 8.43 -30.94 8.76
C GLU A 20 9.03 -29.53 8.71
N PHE A 21 8.94 -28.77 9.81
CA PHE A 21 9.60 -27.47 9.94
C PHE A 21 11.13 -27.59 9.81
N TRP A 22 11.72 -28.65 10.36
CA TRP A 22 13.16 -28.93 10.25
C TRP A 22 13.59 -29.29 8.83
N LYS A 23 12.78 -30.09 8.11
CA LYS A 23 13.03 -30.43 6.70
C LYS A 23 12.95 -29.20 5.79
N ALA A 24 11.94 -28.35 5.99
CA ALA A 24 11.77 -27.11 5.24
C ALA A 24 12.93 -26.12 5.51
N SER A 25 13.34 -25.98 6.77
CA SER A 25 14.45 -25.10 7.15
C SER A 25 15.78 -25.58 6.56
N ASN A 26 16.07 -26.88 6.55
CA ASN A 26 17.28 -27.43 5.95
C ASN A 26 17.30 -27.29 4.42
N ALA A 27 16.16 -27.42 3.75
CA ALA A 27 16.06 -27.22 2.31
C ALA A 27 16.36 -25.76 1.91
N ILE A 28 15.87 -24.79 2.70
CA ILE A 28 16.18 -23.36 2.53
C ILE A 28 17.68 -23.10 2.76
N PHE A 29 18.28 -23.74 3.78
CA PHE A 29 19.71 -23.61 4.06
C PHE A 29 20.60 -24.17 2.93
N GLN A 30 20.24 -25.32 2.35
CA GLN A 30 21.01 -25.89 1.22
C GLN A 30 20.89 -25.02 -0.04
N ASN A 31 19.72 -24.45 -0.31
CA ASN A 31 19.51 -23.52 -1.42
C ASN A 31 20.32 -22.22 -1.25
N LEU A 32 20.41 -21.70 -0.03
CA LEU A 32 21.22 -20.51 0.28
C LEU A 32 22.73 -20.78 0.23
N ARG A 33 23.16 -22.04 0.41
CA ARG A 33 24.57 -22.46 0.35
C ARG A 33 25.03 -22.72 -1.08
N ASN A 34 24.16 -23.24 -1.94
CA ASN A 34 24.43 -23.53 -3.34
C ASN A 34 24.38 -22.28 -4.22
N ALA A 35 23.67 -21.24 -3.78
CA ALA A 35 23.78 -19.91 -4.36
C ALA A 35 25.12 -19.29 -3.91
N GLN A 36 26.14 -19.30 -4.78
CA GLN A 36 27.43 -18.61 -4.56
C GLN A 36 27.23 -17.09 -4.41
N ILE A 37 26.77 -16.63 -3.24
CA ILE A 37 26.44 -15.24 -2.98
C ILE A 37 27.14 -14.78 -1.69
N GLY A 38 28.23 -14.02 -1.89
CA GLY A 38 28.72 -12.92 -1.05
C GLY A 38 28.74 -13.04 0.49
N TYR A 39 29.94 -12.98 1.05
CA TYR A 39 30.36 -13.07 2.46
C TYR A 39 29.67 -12.16 3.51
N ARG A 40 28.63 -11.38 3.18
CA ARG A 40 27.96 -10.43 4.10
C ARG A 40 26.65 -10.92 4.74
N ARG A 41 26.13 -12.10 4.39
CA ARG A 41 24.93 -12.68 5.03
C ARG A 41 25.18 -13.85 6.00
N VAL A 42 26.41 -14.31 6.14
CA VAL A 42 26.76 -15.40 7.08
C VAL A 42 26.47 -15.01 8.55
N LYS A 43 26.62 -13.72 8.92
CA LYS A 43 26.32 -13.23 10.28
C LYS A 43 24.83 -13.24 10.68
N ILE A 44 23.91 -13.22 9.72
CA ILE A 44 22.46 -13.25 10.02
C ILE A 44 22.02 -14.68 10.38
N ALA A 45 22.60 -15.68 9.72
CA ALA A 45 22.30 -17.09 9.98
C ALA A 45 22.84 -17.57 11.34
N ASP A 46 24.02 -17.09 11.75
CA ASP A 46 24.61 -17.44 13.05
C ASP A 46 23.83 -16.83 14.24
N ASN A 47 23.32 -15.61 14.09
CA ASN A 47 22.48 -14.97 15.11
C ASN A 47 21.13 -15.68 15.28
N PHE A 48 20.53 -16.20 14.20
CA PHE A 48 19.27 -16.94 14.27
C PHE A 48 19.44 -18.31 14.95
N ARG A 49 20.60 -18.97 14.76
CA ARG A 49 20.97 -20.19 15.52
C ARG A 49 21.07 -19.95 17.02
N GLY A 50 21.56 -18.78 17.44
CA GLY A 50 21.64 -18.39 18.85
C GLY A 50 20.26 -18.27 19.51
N THR A 51 19.32 -17.59 18.84
CA THR A 51 17.95 -17.37 19.34
C THR A 51 17.16 -18.67 19.48
N VAL A 52 17.29 -19.59 18.52
CA VAL A 52 16.59 -20.89 18.57
C VAL A 52 17.17 -21.84 19.63
N ARG A 53 18.48 -21.75 19.92
CA ARG A 53 19.12 -22.55 20.99
C ARG A 53 18.69 -22.11 22.39
N CYS A 54 18.41 -20.81 22.59
CA CYS A 54 17.84 -20.29 23.84
C CYS A 54 16.41 -20.81 24.10
N ILE A 55 15.60 -20.94 23.05
CA ILE A 55 14.22 -21.47 23.15
C ILE A 55 14.22 -22.96 23.54
N SER A 56 15.16 -23.75 23.02
CA SER A 56 15.32 -25.16 23.39
C SER A 56 15.80 -25.38 24.84
N LEU A 57 16.61 -24.46 25.37
CA LEU A 57 17.10 -24.52 26.76
C LEU A 57 16.05 -24.07 27.79
N ALA A 58 15.11 -23.20 27.39
CA ALA A 58 13.99 -22.79 28.23
C ALA A 58 12.94 -23.91 28.41
N SER A 59 12.71 -24.73 27.38
CA SER A 59 11.74 -25.84 27.43
C SER A 59 12.19 -27.07 28.25
N THR A 60 13.46 -27.15 28.66
CA THR A 60 14.03 -28.31 29.36
C THR A 60 14.24 -28.08 30.86
N LYS A 61 13.88 -26.91 31.41
CA LYS A 61 14.19 -26.51 32.79
C LYS A 61 13.00 -26.31 33.75
N ALA A 62 11.82 -26.84 33.45
CA ALA A 62 10.69 -26.85 34.41
C ALA A 62 10.13 -28.26 34.65
N PRO A 63 10.79 -29.11 35.44
CA PRO A 63 10.14 -30.28 36.01
C PRO A 63 9.40 -29.86 37.29
N ASN A 64 8.12 -30.23 37.38
CA ASN A 64 7.29 -30.24 38.59
C ASN A 64 6.86 -28.87 39.15
N SER A 65 5.68 -28.40 38.75
CA SER A 65 4.66 -27.98 39.71
C SER A 65 3.28 -27.92 39.05
N ILE A 66 2.31 -28.49 39.76
CA ILE A 66 0.91 -28.61 39.39
C ILE A 66 0.28 -27.21 39.44
N PHE A 67 -0.26 -26.72 38.32
CA PHE A 67 -1.21 -25.61 38.32
C PHE A 67 -2.50 -26.03 37.60
N SER A 68 -3.60 -25.91 38.33
CA SER A 68 -4.95 -26.34 37.95
C SER A 68 -5.53 -25.53 36.79
N SER A 69 -6.32 -26.22 35.98
CA SER A 69 -6.90 -25.89 34.68
C SER A 69 -8.02 -24.83 34.67
N SER A 70 -7.83 -23.65 35.28
CA SER A 70 -8.82 -22.56 35.16
C SER A 70 -8.27 -21.13 35.16
N LYS A 71 -6.95 -20.91 34.98
CA LYS A 71 -6.36 -19.55 34.87
C LYS A 71 -5.38 -19.33 33.70
N ILE A 72 -5.27 -20.24 32.73
CA ILE A 72 -4.36 -20.13 31.57
C ILE A 72 -5.05 -19.49 30.35
N ALA A 73 -5.77 -18.38 30.56
CA ALA A 73 -6.33 -17.59 29.45
C ALA A 73 -6.11 -16.07 29.60
N GLY A 74 -5.42 -15.61 30.66
CA GLY A 74 -5.34 -14.19 31.00
C GLY A 74 -3.94 -13.58 31.13
N VAL A 75 -2.86 -14.39 31.10
CA VAL A 75 -1.50 -13.89 31.38
C VAL A 75 -0.50 -14.56 30.44
N HIS A 76 -0.45 -14.14 29.18
CA HIS A 76 0.74 -14.36 28.32
C HIS A 76 0.76 -13.48 27.05
N SER A 77 0.02 -12.36 27.00
CA SER A 77 0.14 -11.39 25.89
C SER A 77 0.99 -10.16 26.22
N SER A 78 1.12 -9.79 27.50
CA SER A 78 1.86 -8.58 27.89
C SER A 78 3.37 -8.79 27.93
N GLU A 79 3.87 -9.87 28.54
CA GLU A 79 5.33 -10.15 28.63
C GLU A 79 5.95 -10.52 27.28
N PHE A 80 5.23 -11.27 26.44
CA PHE A 80 5.70 -11.63 25.09
C PHE A 80 5.80 -10.39 24.19
N MET A 81 4.81 -9.48 24.25
CA MET A 81 4.86 -8.21 23.52
C MET A 81 5.88 -7.24 24.12
N MET A 82 6.15 -7.28 25.43
CA MET A 82 7.21 -6.49 26.06
C MET A 82 8.60 -6.94 25.58
N MET A 83 8.87 -8.25 25.55
CA MET A 83 10.13 -8.79 25.04
C MET A 83 10.32 -8.54 23.54
N PHE A 84 9.22 -8.58 22.76
CA PHE A 84 9.26 -8.27 21.33
C PHE A 84 9.48 -6.78 21.06
N ASN A 85 8.82 -5.89 21.82
CA ASN A 85 9.02 -4.44 21.71
C ASN A 85 10.38 -3.98 22.24
N ASP A 86 10.92 -4.61 23.29
CA ASP A 86 12.27 -4.32 23.79
C ASP A 86 13.34 -4.80 22.80
N GLY A 87 13.13 -5.93 22.12
CA GLY A 87 13.99 -6.40 21.03
C GLY A 87 13.99 -5.45 19.82
N ILE A 88 12.82 -4.89 19.48
CA ILE A 88 12.69 -3.89 18.41
C ILE A 88 13.34 -2.55 18.82
N LYS A 89 13.17 -2.10 20.08
CA LYS A 89 13.84 -0.89 20.61
C LYS A 89 15.36 -1.01 20.58
N HIS A 90 15.93 -2.14 21.03
CA HIS A 90 17.37 -2.36 21.03
C HIS A 90 17.96 -2.44 19.60
N SER A 91 17.17 -2.89 18.62
CA SER A 91 17.57 -2.85 17.21
C SER A 91 17.57 -1.42 16.64
N GLY A 92 16.64 -0.55 17.07
CA GLY A 92 16.58 0.86 16.67
C GLY A 92 17.74 1.70 17.21
N ASP A 93 18.18 1.44 18.44
CA ASP A 93 19.33 2.12 19.05
C ASP A 93 20.67 1.68 18.42
N PHE A 94 20.75 0.42 17.94
CA PHE A 94 21.89 -0.05 17.15
C PHE A 94 21.98 0.66 15.78
N TYR A 95 20.85 0.87 15.09
CA TYR A 95 20.84 1.63 13.83
C TYR A 95 21.23 3.11 14.02
N LYS A 96 20.87 3.73 15.15
CA LYS A 96 21.33 5.08 15.50
C LYS A 96 22.83 5.12 15.80
N GLN A 97 23.39 4.15 16.53
CA GLN A 97 24.83 4.11 16.80
C GLN A 97 25.68 3.83 15.54
N VAL A 98 25.16 3.05 14.59
CA VAL A 98 25.84 2.78 13.31
C VAL A 98 25.81 4.01 12.40
N ALA A 99 24.73 4.79 12.39
CA ALA A 99 24.65 6.04 11.62
C ALA A 99 25.61 7.13 12.17
N THR A 100 25.79 7.22 13.49
CA THR A 100 26.71 8.19 14.11
C THR A 100 28.19 7.77 14.01
N LYS A 101 28.49 6.49 13.72
CA LYS A 101 29.86 5.98 13.48
C LYS A 101 30.30 5.94 12.01
N ALA A 102 29.42 6.33 11.08
CA ALA A 102 29.76 6.45 9.65
C ALA A 102 30.30 7.84 9.26
N GLY A 103 30.58 8.70 10.24
CA GLY A 103 31.29 9.96 10.05
C GLY A 103 32.80 9.79 10.17
N GLY A 104 33.49 9.86 9.02
CA GLY A 104 34.90 10.21 8.92
C GLY A 104 35.86 9.05 8.66
N GLU A 105 36.42 9.00 7.46
CA GLU A 105 37.88 9.01 7.34
C GLU A 105 38.31 9.60 5.98
N LYS A 106 39.38 10.38 6.06
CA LYS A 106 40.02 11.16 5.01
C LYS A 106 40.83 10.24 4.10
N ASP A 107 40.95 10.60 2.82
CA ASP A 107 42.11 10.21 1.99
C ASP A 107 42.78 11.46 1.39
N PRO A 108 44.13 11.46 1.19
CA PRO A 108 44.93 12.67 1.10
C PRO A 108 45.28 13.13 -0.34
N MET A 109 45.38 14.46 -0.48
CA MET A 109 46.26 15.26 -1.37
C MET A 109 46.19 15.10 -2.91
N ASP A 110 45.67 16.15 -3.57
CA ASP A 110 46.39 16.91 -4.61
C ASP A 110 46.28 18.42 -4.27
N PRO A 111 47.39 19.12 -3.96
CA PRO A 111 47.37 20.52 -3.54
C PRO A 111 47.43 21.55 -4.69
N ASN A 112 47.20 21.21 -5.97
CA ASN A 112 47.40 22.16 -7.07
C ASN A 112 46.28 22.34 -8.12
N ALA A 113 45.04 21.89 -7.88
CA ALA A 113 43.94 22.19 -8.81
C ALA A 113 43.31 23.57 -8.52
N GLN A 114 43.75 24.57 -9.29
CA GLN A 114 43.25 25.94 -9.29
C GLN A 114 41.74 26.01 -9.61
N TYR A 115 40.94 26.60 -8.71
CA TYR A 115 39.57 27.03 -9.02
C TYR A 115 39.61 28.43 -9.64
N VAL A 116 39.15 28.54 -10.89
CA VAL A 116 38.94 29.81 -11.59
C VAL A 116 37.68 30.47 -11.00
N MET A 117 37.87 31.58 -10.29
CA MET A 117 36.82 32.52 -9.91
C MET A 117 36.48 33.38 -11.12
N HIS A 118 35.23 33.31 -11.59
CA HIS A 118 34.66 34.40 -12.40
C HIS A 118 33.86 35.32 -11.49
N ASP A 119 34.51 36.42 -11.11
CA ASP A 119 33.91 37.63 -10.59
C ASP A 119 33.34 38.43 -11.78
N LEU A 120 32.07 38.81 -11.69
CA LEU A 120 31.50 39.90 -12.46
C LEU A 120 30.58 40.69 -11.54
N SER A 121 31.20 41.65 -10.86
CA SER A 121 30.57 42.77 -10.22
C SER A 121 30.00 43.78 -11.23
N SER A 122 29.10 44.62 -10.72
CA SER A 122 28.57 45.89 -11.25
C SER A 122 27.27 45.86 -12.08
N SER A 123 26.16 46.24 -11.44
CA SER A 123 25.64 47.62 -11.56
C SER A 123 24.43 47.82 -10.65
N GLN A 124 24.43 48.96 -9.94
CA GLN A 124 23.32 49.47 -9.14
C GLN A 124 22.31 50.21 -10.03
N SER A 125 21.01 50.10 -9.74
CA SER A 125 20.12 51.27 -9.64
C SER A 125 18.77 50.92 -8.99
N SER A 126 18.37 51.77 -8.06
CA SER A 126 17.13 51.87 -7.29
C SER A 126 15.83 52.01 -8.10
N ASN A 127 14.74 51.34 -7.71
CA ASN A 127 13.58 51.99 -7.07
C ASN A 127 12.42 51.03 -6.74
N GLN A 128 11.78 51.39 -5.62
CA GLN A 128 10.49 51.04 -4.99
C GLN A 128 9.43 50.26 -5.77
N GLY A 129 8.81 49.30 -5.07
CA GLY A 129 7.49 48.75 -5.39
C GLY A 129 7.28 47.33 -4.86
N THR A 130 6.92 47.18 -3.59
CA THR A 130 6.54 45.88 -3.01
C THR A 130 5.22 45.42 -3.62
N VAL A 131 5.30 44.69 -4.73
CA VAL A 131 4.21 43.86 -5.23
C VAL A 131 4.43 42.46 -4.66
N CYS A 132 3.57 42.04 -3.73
CA CYS A 132 3.49 40.66 -3.29
C CYS A 132 2.95 39.81 -4.45
N THR A 133 3.85 39.31 -5.31
CA THR A 133 3.53 38.27 -6.28
C THR A 133 3.36 36.94 -5.54
N PRO A 134 2.28 36.17 -5.79
CA PRO A 134 2.12 34.85 -5.20
C PRO A 134 3.24 33.95 -5.70
N VAL A 135 3.98 33.34 -4.77
CA VAL A 135 4.96 32.31 -5.08
C VAL A 135 4.19 31.05 -5.47
N SER A 136 3.98 30.86 -6.77
CA SER A 136 3.73 29.54 -7.34
C SER A 136 4.84 29.20 -8.33
N ASN A 137 6.08 29.12 -7.83
CA ASN A 137 7.15 28.44 -8.54
C ASN A 137 6.95 26.93 -8.39
N ALA A 138 6.05 26.36 -9.20
CA ALA A 138 6.17 24.94 -9.52
C ALA A 138 7.39 24.81 -10.45
N GLU A 139 8.56 24.64 -9.87
CA GLU A 139 9.79 24.39 -10.62
C GLU A 139 9.58 23.17 -11.52
N LYS A 140 9.77 23.38 -12.82
CA LYS A 140 9.57 22.37 -13.85
C LYS A 140 10.84 21.54 -13.97
N ALA A 141 10.71 20.22 -14.07
CA ALA A 141 11.83 19.36 -14.42
C ALA A 141 12.25 19.66 -15.87
N THR A 142 13.36 20.37 -16.07
CA THR A 142 13.82 20.85 -17.38
C THR A 142 14.93 20.01 -18.02
N ASN A 143 15.52 19.06 -17.28
CA ASN A 143 16.69 18.27 -17.71
C ASN A 143 16.50 16.78 -17.39
N ILE A 144 15.42 16.17 -17.88
CA ILE A 144 15.11 14.75 -17.60
C ILE A 144 15.15 13.91 -18.88
N VAL A 145 15.80 12.75 -18.78
CA VAL A 145 15.86 11.72 -19.82
C VAL A 145 15.25 10.45 -19.25
N TRP A 146 14.33 9.83 -19.99
CA TRP A 146 13.73 8.56 -19.59
C TRP A 146 14.81 7.47 -19.51
N GLN A 147 14.83 6.74 -18.40
CA GLN A 147 15.79 5.66 -18.19
C GLN A 147 15.13 4.33 -18.53
N GLU A 148 15.55 3.73 -19.64
CA GLU A 148 15.05 2.42 -20.06
C GLU A 148 15.61 1.30 -19.18
N CYS A 149 14.74 0.35 -18.82
CA CYS A 149 15.13 -0.86 -18.10
C CYS A 149 15.12 -2.07 -19.03
N LEU A 150 16.00 -3.06 -18.77
CA LEU A 150 16.07 -4.28 -19.57
C LEU A 150 14.81 -5.15 -19.47
N VAL A 151 14.11 -5.09 -18.33
CA VAL A 151 12.85 -5.83 -18.12
C VAL A 151 11.70 -4.97 -18.60
N ARG A 152 11.02 -5.43 -19.65
CA ARG A 152 9.87 -4.71 -20.23
C ARG A 152 8.56 -5.08 -19.56
N ARG A 153 7.53 -4.28 -19.85
CA ARG A 153 6.16 -4.48 -19.35
C ARG A 153 5.62 -5.86 -19.71
N GLU A 154 5.85 -6.33 -20.93
CA GLU A 154 5.36 -7.62 -21.42
C GLU A 154 5.95 -8.79 -20.62
N GLU A 155 7.22 -8.70 -20.23
CA GLU A 155 7.90 -9.71 -19.43
C GLU A 155 7.34 -9.78 -18.01
N ARG A 156 7.04 -8.63 -17.39
CA ARG A 156 6.37 -8.55 -16.08
C ARG A 156 4.97 -9.18 -16.13
N GLN A 157 4.19 -8.84 -17.14
CA GLN A 157 2.85 -9.40 -17.34
C GLN A 157 2.88 -10.92 -17.57
N LYS A 158 3.86 -11.40 -18.36
CA LYS A 158 4.07 -12.83 -18.59
C LYS A 158 4.46 -13.55 -17.30
N LEU A 159 5.33 -12.96 -16.48
CA LEU A 159 5.75 -13.51 -15.19
C LEU A 159 4.56 -13.63 -14.21
N LEU A 160 3.70 -12.61 -14.18
CA LEU A 160 2.54 -12.59 -13.27
C LEU A 160 1.33 -13.35 -13.80
N GLY A 161 1.29 -13.72 -15.09
CA GLY A 161 0.12 -14.35 -15.70
C GLY A 161 -1.13 -13.46 -15.68
N GLN A 162 -0.94 -12.14 -15.83
CA GLN A 162 -1.99 -11.12 -15.86
C GLN A 162 -1.51 -9.88 -16.62
N LYS A 163 -2.44 -9.02 -17.03
CA LYS A 163 -2.12 -7.68 -17.58
C LYS A 163 -2.43 -6.60 -16.57
N GLY A 164 -1.58 -5.56 -16.55
CA GLY A 164 -1.83 -4.40 -15.70
C GLY A 164 -3.02 -3.58 -16.22
N CYS A 165 -3.85 -3.09 -15.30
CA CYS A 165 -4.91 -2.12 -15.58
C CYS A 165 -5.25 -1.32 -14.34
N VAL A 166 -5.86 -0.15 -14.54
CA VAL A 166 -6.45 0.66 -13.48
C VAL A 166 -7.95 0.36 -13.41
N ILE A 167 -8.41 -0.02 -12.23
CA ILE A 167 -9.82 -0.06 -11.86
C ILE A 167 -10.09 1.20 -11.04
N TRP A 168 -10.69 2.20 -11.69
CA TRP A 168 -10.94 3.52 -11.10
C TRP A 168 -12.37 3.61 -10.58
N ILE A 169 -12.54 3.44 -9.27
CA ILE A 169 -13.85 3.47 -8.61
C ILE A 169 -14.14 4.90 -8.14
N THR A 170 -15.15 5.53 -8.73
CA THR A 170 -15.61 6.89 -8.43
C THR A 170 -17.04 6.91 -7.87
N GLY A 171 -17.38 7.90 -7.06
CA GLY A 171 -18.72 8.03 -6.46
C GLY A 171 -18.73 8.81 -5.14
N LEU A 172 -19.92 9.16 -4.67
CA LEU A 172 -20.13 9.91 -3.42
C LEU A 172 -19.55 9.21 -2.18
N SER A 173 -19.26 9.98 -1.12
CA SER A 173 -18.90 9.37 0.18
C SER A 173 -20.01 8.41 0.62
N GLY A 174 -19.69 7.27 1.26
CA GLY A 174 -20.72 6.30 1.66
C GLY A 174 -21.35 5.47 0.53
N SER A 175 -20.98 5.66 -0.75
CA SER A 175 -21.49 4.86 -1.88
C SER A 175 -20.98 3.41 -1.89
N GLY A 176 -19.95 3.08 -1.10
CA GLY A 176 -19.41 1.72 -0.99
C GLY A 176 -18.10 1.46 -1.76
N LYS A 177 -17.43 2.50 -2.28
CA LYS A 177 -16.17 2.38 -3.05
C LYS A 177 -15.10 1.52 -2.36
N SER A 178 -14.72 1.85 -1.13
CA SER A 178 -13.68 1.12 -0.40
C SER A 178 -14.12 -0.31 -0.09
N THR A 179 -15.41 -0.55 0.16
CA THR A 179 -15.95 -1.90 0.36
C THR A 179 -15.80 -2.74 -0.91
N LEU A 180 -16.21 -2.20 -2.08
CA LEU A 180 -16.01 -2.86 -3.36
C LEU A 180 -14.53 -3.11 -3.64
N ALA A 181 -13.66 -2.11 -3.44
CA ALA A 181 -12.23 -2.23 -3.68
C ALA A 181 -11.60 -3.37 -2.85
N CYS A 182 -11.91 -3.45 -1.55
CA CYS A 182 -11.43 -4.51 -0.67
C CYS A 182 -11.98 -5.88 -1.06
N THR A 183 -13.28 -5.99 -1.34
CA THR A 183 -13.91 -7.26 -1.75
C THR A 183 -13.34 -7.76 -3.08
N LEU A 184 -13.16 -6.86 -4.06
CA LEU A 184 -12.57 -7.17 -5.35
C LEU A 184 -11.11 -7.62 -5.21
N SER A 185 -10.30 -6.88 -4.44
CA SER A 185 -8.90 -7.24 -4.19
C SER A 185 -8.78 -8.62 -3.55
N HIS A 186 -9.62 -8.92 -2.55
CA HIS A 186 -9.66 -10.24 -1.92
C HIS A 186 -10.05 -11.34 -2.92
N ALA A 187 -11.07 -11.11 -3.74
CA ALA A 187 -11.54 -12.08 -4.72
C ALA A 187 -10.50 -12.35 -5.84
N LEU A 188 -9.75 -11.33 -6.27
CA LEU A 188 -8.65 -11.46 -7.24
C LEU A 188 -7.44 -12.17 -6.62
N HIS A 189 -7.10 -11.87 -5.37
CA HIS A 189 -6.05 -12.56 -4.63
C HIS A 189 -6.32 -14.07 -4.56
N SER A 190 -7.56 -14.46 -4.24
CA SER A 190 -7.97 -15.88 -4.21
C SER A 190 -7.89 -16.58 -5.58
N ARG A 191 -7.77 -15.83 -6.68
CA ARG A 191 -7.53 -16.33 -8.06
C ARG A 191 -6.06 -16.27 -8.47
N GLY A 192 -5.15 -15.97 -7.54
CA GLY A 192 -3.72 -15.85 -7.81
C GLY A 192 -3.34 -14.58 -8.58
N LYS A 193 -4.21 -13.58 -8.62
CA LYS A 193 -3.96 -12.30 -9.31
C LYS A 193 -3.44 -11.26 -8.31
N LEU A 194 -2.39 -10.54 -8.72
CA LEU A 194 -1.74 -9.52 -7.93
C LEU A 194 -2.43 -8.17 -8.12
N THR A 195 -2.97 -7.64 -7.01
CA THR A 195 -3.66 -6.35 -6.97
C THR A 195 -3.06 -5.44 -5.91
N TYR A 196 -3.27 -4.13 -6.04
CA TYR A 196 -3.00 -3.18 -4.98
C TYR A 196 -4.09 -2.10 -4.93
N VAL A 197 -4.53 -1.74 -3.71
CA VAL A 197 -5.60 -0.75 -3.51
C VAL A 197 -5.02 0.61 -3.12
N LEU A 198 -5.32 1.63 -3.93
CA LEU A 198 -5.06 3.04 -3.64
C LEU A 198 -6.35 3.69 -3.15
N ASP A 199 -6.58 3.64 -1.83
CA ASP A 199 -7.73 4.30 -1.21
C ASP A 199 -7.43 5.77 -0.89
N GLY A 200 -8.41 6.65 -1.16
CA GLY A 200 -8.29 8.09 -0.99
C GLY A 200 -7.93 8.54 0.43
N ASP A 201 -8.34 7.81 1.47
CA ASP A 201 -7.96 8.13 2.85
C ASP A 201 -6.55 7.62 3.15
N ASN A 202 -6.22 6.40 2.71
CA ASN A 202 -4.91 5.79 2.94
C ASN A 202 -3.77 6.60 2.33
N VAL A 203 -3.93 7.06 1.08
CA VAL A 203 -2.88 7.87 0.41
C VAL A 203 -2.66 9.22 1.10
N ARG A 204 -3.69 9.76 1.77
CA ARG A 204 -3.63 11.02 2.54
C ARG A 204 -2.91 10.87 3.88
N HIS A 205 -2.66 9.65 4.37
CA HIS A 205 -1.77 9.44 5.51
C HIS A 205 -0.28 9.50 5.12
N GLY A 206 0.04 9.37 3.83
CA GLY A 206 1.41 9.29 3.32
C GLY A 206 1.70 10.27 2.20
N LEU A 207 1.63 9.79 0.95
CA LEU A 207 1.99 10.53 -0.27
C LEU A 207 1.27 11.90 -0.38
N ASN A 208 0.01 11.95 0.02
CA ASN A 208 -0.86 13.12 -0.14
C ASN A 208 -1.19 13.80 1.19
N LYS A 209 -0.39 13.58 2.25
CA LYS A 209 -0.63 14.17 3.58
C LYS A 209 -0.57 15.70 3.63
N ASN A 210 0.06 16.31 2.64
CA ASN A 210 0.21 17.76 2.52
C ASN A 210 -0.99 18.43 1.81
N LEU A 211 -1.97 17.66 1.34
CA LEU A 211 -3.12 18.16 0.59
C LEU A 211 -4.36 18.20 1.48
N GLY A 212 -5.05 19.33 1.50
CA GLY A 212 -6.36 19.49 2.09
C GLY A 212 -7.48 19.03 1.17
N PHE A 213 -8.62 19.70 1.26
CA PHE A 213 -9.85 19.36 0.55
C PHE A 213 -10.38 20.49 -0.33
N SER A 214 -9.57 21.50 -0.68
CA SER A 214 -9.94 22.48 -1.71
C SER A 214 -10.07 21.82 -3.09
N ALA A 215 -10.62 22.55 -4.07
CA ALA A 215 -10.74 22.05 -5.44
C ALA A 215 -9.35 21.75 -6.05
N GLU A 216 -8.37 22.62 -5.79
CA GLU A 216 -6.98 22.48 -6.26
C GLU A 216 -6.29 21.28 -5.60
N ASP A 217 -6.45 21.12 -4.28
CA ASP A 217 -5.88 20.00 -3.53
C ASP A 217 -6.50 18.66 -3.96
N ARG A 218 -7.79 18.65 -4.32
CA ARG A 218 -8.45 17.47 -4.90
C ARG A 218 -7.87 17.15 -6.27
N ALA A 219 -7.72 18.14 -7.13
CA ALA A 219 -7.15 17.95 -8.46
C ALA A 219 -5.72 17.38 -8.36
N GLU A 220 -4.87 17.94 -7.50
CA GLU A 220 -3.51 17.43 -7.28
C GLU A 220 -3.50 16.04 -6.63
N ASN A 221 -4.43 15.76 -5.70
CA ASN A 221 -4.58 14.43 -5.11
C ASN A 221 -4.92 13.39 -6.18
N ILE A 222 -5.88 13.69 -7.06
CA ILE A 222 -6.27 12.81 -8.16
C ILE A 222 -5.12 12.65 -9.15
N ARG A 223 -4.43 13.73 -9.53
CA ARG A 223 -3.27 13.69 -10.44
C ARG A 223 -2.17 12.77 -9.92
N ARG A 224 -1.76 12.93 -8.64
CA ARG A 224 -0.74 12.08 -8.01
C ARG A 224 -1.15 10.61 -7.98
N VAL A 225 -2.40 10.33 -7.64
CA VAL A 225 -2.92 8.95 -7.60
C VAL A 225 -2.99 8.35 -9.01
N GLY A 226 -3.36 9.13 -10.04
CA GLY A 226 -3.31 8.70 -11.44
C GLY A 226 -1.91 8.29 -11.89
N GLU A 227 -0.90 9.11 -11.58
CA GLU A 227 0.50 8.78 -11.91
C GLU A 227 1.00 7.54 -11.16
N VAL A 228 0.66 7.39 -9.87
CA VAL A 228 1.02 6.18 -9.11
C VAL A 228 0.30 4.95 -9.67
N ALA A 229 -0.98 5.07 -10.02
CA ALA A 229 -1.73 3.97 -10.62
C ALA A 229 -1.12 3.54 -11.96
N LYS A 230 -0.67 4.50 -12.79
CA LYS A 230 0.09 4.22 -14.02
C LYS A 230 1.37 3.41 -13.74
N LEU A 231 2.14 3.75 -12.70
CA LEU A 231 3.33 2.97 -12.31
C LEU A 231 2.97 1.53 -11.92
N PHE A 232 1.87 1.32 -11.21
CA PHE A 232 1.39 -0.03 -10.87
C PHE A 232 0.99 -0.82 -12.11
N VAL A 233 0.31 -0.20 -13.07
CA VAL A 233 -0.05 -0.83 -14.34
C VAL A 233 1.18 -1.20 -15.15
N ASP A 234 2.16 -0.30 -15.25
CA ASP A 234 3.43 -0.59 -15.93
C ASP A 234 4.20 -1.74 -15.27
N ALA A 235 4.09 -1.88 -13.94
CA ALA A 235 4.63 -3.02 -13.19
C ALA A 235 3.85 -4.35 -13.41
N GLY A 236 2.72 -4.31 -14.13
CA GLY A 236 1.87 -5.47 -14.44
C GLY A 236 0.77 -5.74 -13.41
N LEU A 237 0.56 -4.85 -12.42
CA LEU A 237 -0.46 -5.02 -11.39
C LEU A 237 -1.82 -4.50 -11.84
N ILE A 238 -2.88 -5.11 -11.30
CA ILE A 238 -4.23 -4.57 -11.35
C ILE A 238 -4.34 -3.56 -10.19
N CYS A 239 -4.28 -2.27 -10.51
CA CYS A 239 -4.34 -1.19 -9.54
C CYS A 239 -5.80 -0.78 -9.31
N ILE A 240 -6.29 -0.88 -8.08
CA ILE A 240 -7.66 -0.50 -7.72
C ILE A 240 -7.62 0.85 -7.01
N ALA A 241 -8.01 1.91 -7.70
CA ALA A 241 -8.07 3.26 -7.16
C ALA A 241 -9.50 3.55 -6.64
N SER A 242 -9.65 3.77 -5.33
CA SER A 242 -10.93 4.05 -4.67
C SER A 242 -10.97 5.47 -4.11
N LEU A 243 -11.50 6.41 -4.90
CA LEU A 243 -11.51 7.84 -4.57
C LEU A 243 -12.85 8.47 -4.92
N ILE A 244 -13.25 9.52 -4.20
CA ILE A 244 -14.43 10.30 -4.61
C ILE A 244 -14.24 10.82 -6.04
N SER A 245 -13.07 11.37 -6.34
CA SER A 245 -12.70 11.88 -7.68
C SER A 245 -13.85 12.68 -8.36
N PRO A 246 -14.33 13.76 -7.71
CA PRO A 246 -15.61 14.37 -8.05
C PRO A 246 -15.62 15.06 -9.41
N TYR A 247 -14.49 15.58 -9.87
CA TYR A 247 -14.40 16.35 -11.10
C TYR A 247 -14.05 15.45 -12.29
N ARG A 248 -14.87 15.51 -13.33
CA ARG A 248 -14.74 14.71 -14.55
C ARG A 248 -13.41 14.98 -15.24
N ARG A 249 -13.02 16.27 -15.36
CA ARG A 249 -11.76 16.67 -15.99
C ARG A 249 -10.53 15.96 -15.39
N ASP A 250 -10.54 15.71 -14.08
CA ASP A 250 -9.41 15.09 -13.38
C ASP A 250 -9.40 13.57 -13.59
N ARG A 251 -10.58 12.95 -13.68
CA ARG A 251 -10.70 11.52 -14.05
C ARG A 251 -10.30 11.29 -15.50
N ASP A 252 -10.72 12.16 -16.41
CA ASP A 252 -10.35 12.13 -17.83
C ASP A 252 -8.84 12.32 -18.01
N ALA A 253 -8.23 13.21 -17.23
CA ALA A 253 -6.78 13.39 -17.22
C ALA A 253 -6.05 12.11 -16.76
N CYS A 254 -6.54 11.43 -15.73
CA CYS A 254 -5.98 10.14 -15.30
C CYS A 254 -6.15 9.06 -16.37
N ARG A 255 -7.31 8.98 -17.02
CA ARG A 255 -7.58 8.06 -18.13
C ARG A 255 -6.58 8.26 -19.28
N ALA A 256 -6.29 9.51 -19.63
CA ALA A 256 -5.35 9.86 -20.70
C ALA A 256 -3.88 9.51 -20.40
N LEU A 257 -3.53 9.18 -19.15
CA LEU A 257 -2.17 8.73 -18.78
C LEU A 257 -1.86 7.30 -19.24
N LEU A 258 -2.90 6.51 -19.56
CA LEU A 258 -2.79 5.11 -19.90
C LEU A 258 -3.17 4.83 -21.36
N PRO A 259 -2.63 3.75 -21.96
CA PRO A 259 -3.14 3.21 -23.22
C PRO A 259 -4.64 2.93 -23.20
N ALA A 260 -5.27 3.02 -24.36
CA ALA A 260 -6.70 2.77 -24.51
C ALA A 260 -7.09 1.38 -23.99
N GLY A 261 -8.16 1.34 -23.19
CA GLY A 261 -8.69 0.10 -22.60
C GLY A 261 -8.09 -0.29 -21.24
N GLU A 262 -6.97 0.31 -20.81
CA GLU A 262 -6.30 -0.05 -19.56
C GLU A 262 -6.81 0.74 -18.34
N PHE A 263 -7.69 1.71 -18.56
CA PHE A 263 -8.39 2.45 -17.52
C PHE A 263 -9.87 2.08 -17.53
N VAL A 264 -10.30 1.40 -16.47
CA VAL A 264 -11.66 0.90 -16.28
C VAL A 264 -12.33 1.76 -15.21
N GLU A 265 -13.14 2.71 -15.61
CA GLU A 265 -13.90 3.58 -14.71
C GLU A 265 -15.19 2.90 -14.27
N ILE A 266 -15.36 2.80 -12.95
CA ILE A 266 -16.52 2.22 -12.31
C ILE A 266 -17.22 3.33 -11.54
N PHE A 267 -18.44 3.67 -11.97
CA PHE A 267 -19.28 4.64 -11.28
C PHE A 267 -20.16 3.97 -10.23
N MET A 268 -19.94 4.31 -8.96
CA MET A 268 -20.84 3.96 -7.86
C MET A 268 -22.03 4.93 -7.84
N ASN A 269 -23.04 4.63 -8.65
CA ASN A 269 -24.30 5.38 -8.78
C ASN A 269 -25.27 5.06 -7.64
N ILE A 270 -24.89 5.45 -6.42
CA ILE A 270 -25.74 5.35 -5.23
C ILE A 270 -26.29 6.74 -4.90
N PRO A 271 -27.62 6.89 -4.75
CA PRO A 271 -28.26 8.17 -4.42
C PRO A 271 -27.67 8.80 -3.16
N LEU A 272 -27.61 10.14 -3.14
CA LEU A 272 -27.09 10.93 -2.04
C LEU A 272 -27.81 10.61 -0.73
N GLU A 273 -29.13 10.42 -0.78
CA GLU A 273 -29.98 10.14 0.38
C GLU A 273 -29.56 8.84 1.08
N ILE A 274 -29.23 7.80 0.30
CA ILE A 274 -28.75 6.52 0.83
C ILE A 274 -27.33 6.68 1.39
N CYS A 275 -26.48 7.47 0.73
CA CYS A 275 -25.14 7.78 1.24
C CYS A 275 -25.20 8.55 2.58
N GLU A 276 -26.12 9.50 2.72
CA GLU A 276 -26.39 10.26 3.94
C GLU A 276 -27.01 9.39 5.04
N GLU A 277 -27.89 8.45 4.70
CA GLU A 277 -28.45 7.51 5.66
C GLU A 277 -27.34 6.60 6.25
N ARG A 278 -26.44 6.10 5.39
CA ARG A 278 -25.32 5.25 5.80
C ARG A 278 -24.34 5.97 6.72
N ASP A 279 -23.98 7.20 6.37
CA ASP A 279 -23.02 8.10 7.04
C ASP A 279 -22.00 7.42 7.97
N ALA A 280 -21.29 6.40 7.45
CA ALA A 280 -20.48 5.49 8.28
C ALA A 280 -19.36 6.19 9.06
N LYS A 281 -18.97 7.38 8.63
CA LYS A 281 -17.92 8.21 9.22
C LYS A 281 -18.46 9.47 9.92
N GLY A 282 -19.78 9.67 9.95
CA GLY A 282 -20.40 10.87 10.52
C GLY A 282 -20.14 12.16 9.72
N LEU A 283 -19.61 12.06 8.51
CA LEU A 283 -19.15 13.21 7.71
C LEU A 283 -20.31 14.00 7.13
N TYR A 284 -21.40 13.34 6.74
CA TYR A 284 -22.58 14.01 6.22
C TYR A 284 -23.26 14.85 7.31
N LYS A 285 -23.41 14.30 8.52
CA LYS A 285 -23.90 15.06 9.68
C LYS A 285 -23.05 16.30 9.98
N LEU A 286 -21.73 16.16 9.93
CA LEU A 286 -20.81 17.28 10.15
C LEU A 286 -20.89 18.34 9.04
N ALA A 287 -21.03 17.93 7.78
CA ALA A 287 -21.21 18.82 6.64
C ALA A 287 -22.54 19.58 6.72
N ARG A 288 -23.66 18.87 6.98
CA ARG A 288 -24.99 19.48 7.18
C ARG A 288 -25.02 20.46 8.37
N ALA A 289 -24.21 20.21 9.40
CA ALA A 289 -24.03 21.12 10.54
C ALA A 289 -23.05 22.28 10.26
N GLY A 290 -22.51 22.41 9.04
CA GLY A 290 -21.58 23.47 8.64
C GLY A 290 -20.17 23.35 9.23
N LYS A 291 -19.83 22.22 9.86
CA LYS A 291 -18.52 21.97 10.48
C LYS A 291 -17.46 21.55 9.46
N ILE A 292 -17.88 20.98 8.34
CA ILE A 292 -17.05 20.65 7.18
C ILE A 292 -17.56 21.47 6.00
N LYS A 293 -16.67 22.23 5.35
CA LYS A 293 -16.97 22.99 4.14
C LYS A 293 -16.43 22.28 2.91
N GLY A 294 -17.06 22.51 1.76
CA GLY A 294 -16.71 21.93 0.47
C GLY A 294 -16.95 20.42 0.40
N PHE A 295 -17.85 19.85 1.18
CA PHE A 295 -18.16 18.44 1.16
C PHE A 295 -18.90 18.03 -0.12
N THR A 296 -18.33 17.07 -0.84
CA THR A 296 -18.87 16.59 -2.13
C THR A 296 -20.29 16.07 -1.99
N GLY A 297 -21.20 16.58 -2.84
CA GLY A 297 -22.62 16.26 -2.85
C GLY A 297 -23.47 17.13 -1.94
N ILE A 298 -22.87 17.99 -1.10
CA ILE A 298 -23.57 18.93 -0.22
C ILE A 298 -23.33 20.36 -0.66
N ASP A 299 -22.09 20.84 -0.54
CA ASP A 299 -21.66 22.20 -0.87
C ASP A 299 -20.48 22.24 -1.86
N ASP A 300 -20.10 21.08 -2.40
CA ASP A 300 -19.17 20.92 -3.53
C ASP A 300 -19.74 19.90 -4.55
N PRO A 301 -19.61 20.12 -5.87
CA PRO A 301 -20.29 19.28 -6.86
C PRO A 301 -19.67 17.88 -7.00
N TYR A 302 -20.49 16.93 -7.46
CA TYR A 302 -20.03 15.65 -7.98
C TYR A 302 -20.45 15.55 -9.46
N GLU A 303 -19.47 15.49 -10.35
CA GLU A 303 -19.72 15.42 -11.79
C GLU A 303 -19.79 13.95 -12.23
N ILE A 304 -21.00 13.48 -12.52
CA ILE A 304 -21.27 12.10 -12.94
C ILE A 304 -20.44 11.75 -14.20
N PRO A 305 -19.80 10.56 -14.26
CA PRO A 305 -19.13 10.08 -15.47
C PRO A 305 -20.10 9.92 -16.64
N VAL A 306 -19.66 10.28 -17.86
CA VAL A 306 -20.50 10.18 -19.07
C VAL A 306 -20.27 8.86 -19.81
N ASN A 307 -19.04 8.37 -19.81
CA ASN A 307 -18.59 7.19 -20.55
C ASN A 307 -17.76 6.26 -19.66
N CYS A 308 -18.30 5.88 -18.50
CA CYS A 308 -17.65 4.88 -17.65
C CYS A 308 -17.90 3.46 -18.19
N GLU A 309 -16.92 2.57 -18.01
CA GLU A 309 -17.01 1.18 -18.43
C GLU A 309 -18.06 0.39 -17.65
N MET A 310 -18.30 0.75 -16.38
CA MET A 310 -19.29 0.08 -15.53
C MET A 310 -20.03 1.05 -14.62
N VAL A 311 -21.31 0.76 -14.37
CA VAL A 311 -22.14 1.48 -13.40
C VAL A 311 -22.66 0.50 -12.35
N MET A 312 -22.38 0.79 -11.07
CA MET A 312 -22.91 0.07 -9.92
C MET A 312 -24.08 0.87 -9.34
N GLN A 313 -25.29 0.33 -9.45
CA GLN A 313 -26.52 1.01 -9.05
C GLN A 313 -27.47 0.07 -8.31
N LEU A 314 -28.54 0.63 -7.75
CA LEU A 314 -29.61 -0.15 -7.12
C LEU A 314 -30.30 -1.04 -8.17
N ILE A 315 -30.58 -2.28 -7.78
CA ILE A 315 -31.38 -3.23 -8.57
C ILE A 315 -32.68 -3.45 -7.80
N ASN A 316 -33.82 -3.08 -8.39
CA ASN A 316 -35.14 -3.13 -7.74
C ASN A 316 -35.18 -2.40 -6.38
N GLY A 317 -34.47 -1.26 -6.29
CA GLY A 317 -34.37 -0.46 -5.05
C GLY A 317 -33.40 -1.00 -4.01
N ILE A 318 -32.71 -2.12 -4.28
CA ILE A 318 -31.79 -2.77 -3.35
C ILE A 318 -30.36 -2.58 -3.84
N CYS A 319 -29.45 -2.25 -2.92
CA CYS A 319 -28.03 -2.18 -3.24
C CYS A 319 -27.48 -3.60 -3.43
N PRO A 320 -26.84 -3.90 -4.58
CA PRO A 320 -26.17 -5.18 -4.76
C PRO A 320 -25.13 -5.41 -3.66
N THR A 321 -24.90 -6.68 -3.32
CA THR A 321 -23.90 -7.03 -2.32
C THR A 321 -22.49 -6.71 -2.85
N PRO A 322 -21.51 -6.43 -1.98
CA PRO A 322 -20.12 -6.23 -2.40
C PRO A 322 -19.56 -7.41 -3.21
N LYS A 323 -20.01 -8.63 -2.90
CA LYS A 323 -19.60 -9.84 -3.60
C LYS A 323 -20.12 -9.84 -5.05
N GLU A 324 -21.41 -9.60 -5.26
CA GLU A 324 -22.01 -9.53 -6.61
C GLU A 324 -21.37 -8.41 -7.45
N MET A 325 -21.16 -7.24 -6.85
CA MET A 325 -20.45 -6.15 -7.54
C MET A 325 -19.02 -6.55 -7.92
N GLY A 326 -18.29 -7.21 -7.01
CA GLY A 326 -16.94 -7.71 -7.28
C GLY A 326 -16.91 -8.77 -8.38
N GLU A 327 -17.87 -9.70 -8.40
CA GLU A 327 -18.01 -10.73 -9.44
C GLU A 327 -18.29 -10.10 -10.81
N HIS A 328 -19.10 -9.05 -10.88
CA HIS A 328 -19.34 -8.33 -12.13
C HIS A 328 -18.04 -7.68 -12.67
N VAL A 329 -17.21 -7.09 -11.80
CA VAL A 329 -15.92 -6.53 -12.22
C VAL A 329 -14.98 -7.64 -12.70
N ILE A 330 -14.94 -8.78 -12.00
CA ILE A 330 -14.12 -9.92 -12.40
C ILE A 330 -14.52 -10.44 -13.78
N ALA A 331 -15.83 -10.60 -14.04
CA ALA A 331 -16.32 -11.03 -15.35
C ALA A 331 -15.88 -10.07 -16.46
N TYR A 332 -15.91 -8.75 -16.21
CA TYR A 332 -15.39 -7.75 -17.15
C TYR A 332 -13.89 -7.93 -17.40
N LEU A 333 -13.09 -8.16 -16.35
CA LEU A 333 -11.64 -8.35 -16.48
C LEU A 333 -11.29 -9.62 -17.29
N GLU A 334 -12.06 -10.70 -17.10
CA GLU A 334 -11.94 -11.94 -17.87
C GLU A 334 -12.30 -11.69 -19.35
N GLU A 335 -13.42 -11.02 -19.62
CA GLU A 335 -13.87 -10.68 -20.99
C GLU A 335 -12.83 -9.84 -21.74
N LYS A 336 -12.21 -8.87 -21.06
CA LYS A 336 -11.17 -8.01 -21.66
C LYS A 336 -9.77 -8.65 -21.67
N GLY A 337 -9.62 -9.85 -21.12
CA GLY A 337 -8.36 -10.59 -21.11
C GLY A 337 -7.27 -9.93 -20.28
N PHE A 338 -7.65 -9.32 -19.14
CA PHE A 338 -6.71 -8.85 -18.12
C PHE A 338 -6.28 -9.97 -17.17
N ILE A 339 -7.18 -10.93 -16.91
CA ILE A 339 -6.96 -12.07 -16.01
C ILE A 339 -7.30 -13.39 -16.66
#